data_AF-A0A9D0IDA2-F1
#
_entry.id   AF-A0A9D0IDA2-F1
#
_cell.length_a   1.000
_cell.length_b   1.000
_cell.length_c   1.000
_cell.angle_alpha   90.00
_cell.angle_beta   90.00
_cell.angle_gamma   90.00
#
_symmetry.space_group_name_H-M   'P 1'
#
loop_
_entity.id
_entity.type
_entity.pdbx_description
1 polymer ?
#
loop_
_entity_poly.entity_id
_entity_poly.type
_entity_poly.pdbx_seq_one_letter_code
_entity_poly.pdbx_strand_id
1 'polypeptide(L)'
;MRDLEFTFNWPGLIEAVAFEPGDEPEALFTEGYRSVWVSDLMIDYDPRTGRPYCFMSLNFDKSYPLVIWALKMHVHERFNVPQAGLTNVPLHVAFSWAYYHFILEDGARLPQPFTVVQIDPQDYTQVALGYALTTTAEKPPQ
;
A
#
# COMPACT_ATOMS: atom_id res chain seq x y z
N MET A 1 -8.83 12.47 9.40
CA MET A 1 -7.74 11.69 8.76
C MET A 1 -8.27 10.29 8.69
N ARG A 2 -8.30 9.68 7.50
CA ARG A 2 -9.02 8.42 7.29
C ARG A 2 -8.19 7.21 7.67
N ASP A 3 -8.89 6.15 8.06
CA ASP A 3 -8.31 4.84 8.29
C ASP A 3 -8.34 4.06 6.97
N LEU A 4 -7.35 3.19 6.78
CA LEU A 4 -7.17 2.37 5.60
C LEU A 4 -7.09 0.91 6.02
N GLU A 5 -7.91 0.07 5.38
CA GLU A 5 -7.92 -1.37 5.58
C GLU A 5 -7.57 -2.07 4.28
N PHE A 6 -6.63 -3.01 4.34
CA PHE A 6 -6.21 -3.83 3.22
C PHE A 6 -6.86 -5.21 3.27
N THR A 7 -7.23 -5.68 2.08
CA THR A 7 -7.58 -7.07 1.79
C THR A 7 -6.63 -7.62 0.73
N PHE A 8 -6.19 -8.87 0.90
CA PHE A 8 -5.34 -9.57 -0.06
C PHE A 8 -6.02 -10.83 -0.58
N ASN A 9 -5.97 -11.01 -1.90
CA ASN A 9 -6.37 -12.25 -2.56
C ASN A 9 -5.22 -12.76 -3.45
N TRP A 10 -4.83 -14.02 -3.23
CA TRP A 10 -3.81 -14.70 -4.04
C TRP A 10 -4.28 -14.83 -5.50
N PRO A 11 -3.43 -14.59 -6.53
CA PRO A 11 -1.97 -14.50 -6.49
C PRO A 11 -1.36 -13.08 -6.50
N GLY A 12 -2.04 -12.05 -5.99
CA GLY A 12 -1.45 -10.70 -6.03
C GLY A 12 -2.44 -9.54 -6.02
N LEU A 13 -3.74 -9.81 -5.83
CA LEU A 13 -4.73 -8.76 -5.74
C LEU A 13 -4.66 -8.12 -4.35
N ILE A 14 -4.34 -6.83 -4.30
CA ILE A 14 -4.47 -6.01 -3.11
C ILE A 14 -5.57 -4.99 -3.34
N GLU A 15 -6.46 -4.90 -2.36
CA GLU A 15 -7.49 -3.89 -2.26
C GLU A 15 -7.29 -3.11 -0.96
N ALA A 16 -7.45 -1.80 -0.99
CA ALA A 16 -7.35 -0.91 0.16
C ALA A 16 -8.56 0.00 0.21
N VAL A 17 -9.34 -0.08 1.28
CA VAL A 17 -10.56 0.70 1.50
C VAL A 17 -10.29 1.79 2.53
N ALA A 18 -10.65 3.03 2.22
CA ALA A 18 -10.45 4.20 3.07
C ALA A 18 -11.76 4.72 3.64
N PHE A 19 -11.88 4.75 4.97
CA PHE A 19 -13.09 5.16 5.69
C PHE A 19 -12.78 6.19 6.78
N GLU A 20 -13.79 6.90 7.27
CA GLU A 20 -13.60 7.83 8.37
C GLU A 20 -13.37 7.05 9.69
N PRO A 21 -12.56 7.58 10.63
CA PRO A 21 -12.24 6.85 11.85
C PRO A 21 -13.49 6.53 12.66
N GLY A 22 -13.68 5.25 12.97
CA GLY A 22 -14.81 4.77 13.75
C GLY A 22 -16.08 4.47 12.93
N ASP A 23 -16.07 4.72 11.63
CA ASP A 23 -17.10 4.18 10.74
C ASP A 23 -16.79 2.72 10.43
N GLU A 24 -17.82 1.87 10.38
CA GLU A 24 -17.66 0.54 9.82
C GLU A 24 -17.50 0.64 8.29
N PRO A 25 -16.79 -0.31 7.64
CA PRO A 25 -16.72 -0.37 6.19
C PRO A 25 -18.11 -0.62 5.60
N GLU A 26 -18.85 0.45 5.30
CA GLU A 26 -20.14 0.34 4.62
C GLU A 26 -19.92 0.03 3.13
N ALA A 27 -20.67 -0.94 2.60
CA ALA A 27 -20.74 -1.16 1.17
C ALA A 27 -21.39 0.05 0.49
N LEU A 28 -20.56 0.95 -0.03
CA LEU A 28 -21.02 2.08 -0.84
C LEU A 28 -21.47 1.59 -2.22
N PHE A 29 -22.64 2.06 -2.68
CA PHE A 29 -23.02 1.92 -4.08
C PHE A 29 -22.24 2.94 -4.92
N THR A 30 -21.19 2.48 -5.57
CA THR A 30 -20.30 3.30 -6.42
C THR A 30 -20.53 3.01 -7.91
N GLU A 31 -19.92 3.81 -8.78
CA GLU A 31 -19.83 3.52 -10.22
C GLU A 31 -18.76 2.46 -10.55
N GLY A 32 -18.01 2.02 -9.53
CA GLY A 32 -16.97 1.01 -9.64
C GLY A 32 -15.59 1.57 -10.03
N TYR A 33 -14.63 0.65 -10.02
CA TYR A 33 -13.22 0.91 -10.29
C TYR A 33 -12.96 1.58 -11.64
N ARG A 34 -12.14 2.64 -11.61
CA ARG A 34 -11.63 3.33 -12.80
C ARG A 34 -10.12 3.22 -12.89
N SER A 35 -9.62 2.99 -14.10
CA SER A 35 -8.18 3.03 -14.34
C SER A 35 -7.65 4.47 -14.20
N VAL A 36 -6.49 4.61 -13.57
CA VAL A 36 -5.82 5.91 -13.39
C VAL A 36 -4.58 6.05 -14.27
N TRP A 37 -4.66 5.58 -15.52
CA TRP A 37 -3.60 5.65 -16.54
C TRP A 37 -2.32 4.86 -16.21
N VAL A 38 -2.37 4.11 -15.11
CA VAL A 38 -1.32 3.22 -14.66
C VAL A 38 -1.87 1.82 -14.79
N SER A 39 -1.17 0.97 -15.56
CA SER A 39 -1.56 -0.43 -15.70
C SER A 39 -1.61 -1.06 -14.31
N ASP A 40 -2.72 -1.72 -13.99
CA ASP A 40 -2.89 -2.47 -12.75
C ASP A 40 -3.05 -1.64 -11.46
N LEU A 41 -3.37 -0.34 -11.57
CA LEU A 41 -3.92 0.46 -10.47
C LEU A 41 -5.30 0.99 -10.87
N MET A 42 -6.28 0.70 -10.02
CA MET A 42 -7.65 1.18 -10.18
C MET A 42 -8.12 1.88 -8.91
N ILE A 43 -8.92 2.91 -9.07
CA ILE A 43 -9.47 3.70 -7.97
C ILE A 43 -10.98 3.78 -8.13
N ASP A 44 -11.69 3.52 -7.04
CA ASP A 44 -13.10 3.81 -6.91
C ASP A 44 -13.31 5.05 -6.05
N TYR A 45 -14.35 5.81 -6.36
CA TYR A 45 -14.63 7.11 -5.77
C TYR A 45 -15.97 7.09 -5.06
N ASP A 46 -16.02 7.66 -3.87
CA ASP A 46 -17.27 7.88 -3.16
C ASP A 46 -18.13 8.88 -3.96
N PRO A 47 -19.35 8.50 -4.40
CA PRO A 47 -20.22 9.38 -5.21
C PRO A 47 -20.72 10.60 -4.43
N ARG A 48 -20.70 10.56 -3.09
CA ARG A 48 -21.17 11.65 -2.23
C ARG A 48 -20.12 12.75 -2.12
N THR A 49 -18.86 12.38 -1.96
CA THR A 49 -17.76 13.32 -1.69
C THR A 49 -16.82 13.53 -2.88
N GLY A 50 -16.86 12.65 -3.89
CA GLY A 50 -15.93 12.62 -5.00
C GLY A 50 -14.50 12.22 -4.60
N ARG A 51 -14.28 11.79 -3.35
CA ARG A 51 -12.95 11.40 -2.85
C ARG A 51 -12.65 9.94 -3.21
N PRO A 52 -11.38 9.61 -3.49
CA PRO A 52 -10.95 8.21 -3.59
C PRO A 52 -11.35 7.43 -2.33
N TYR A 53 -12.11 6.35 -2.51
CA TYR A 53 -12.61 5.51 -1.42
C TYR A 53 -11.93 4.15 -1.42
N CYS A 54 -11.71 3.55 -2.61
CA CYS A 54 -11.07 2.25 -2.71
C CYS A 54 -9.94 2.27 -3.74
N PHE A 55 -8.86 1.53 -3.46
CA PHE A 55 -7.68 1.43 -4.29
C PHE A 55 -7.36 -0.04 -4.52
N MET A 56 -7.23 -0.45 -5.78
CA MET A 56 -7.00 -1.85 -6.12
C MET A 56 -5.82 -2.01 -7.08
N SER A 57 -5.02 -3.03 -6.85
CA SER A 57 -4.06 -3.58 -7.81
C SER A 57 -4.28 -5.08 -7.95
N LEU A 58 -4.46 -5.59 -9.18
CA LEU A 58 -4.84 -6.99 -9.43
C LEU A 58 -3.63 -7.92 -9.46
N ASN A 59 -2.44 -7.41 -9.77
CA ASN A 59 -1.22 -8.18 -9.92
C ASN A 59 -0.04 -7.44 -9.27
N PHE A 60 -0.25 -7.02 -8.03
CA PHE A 60 0.64 -6.12 -7.33
C PHE A 60 2.06 -6.67 -7.19
N ASP A 61 2.23 -8.00 -7.16
CA ASP A 61 3.55 -8.62 -7.18
C ASP A 61 4.39 -8.20 -8.39
N LYS A 62 3.76 -8.17 -9.57
CA LYS A 62 4.43 -7.84 -10.83
C LYS A 62 4.45 -6.34 -11.12
N SER A 63 3.51 -5.59 -10.57
CA SER A 63 3.33 -4.16 -10.83
C SER A 63 3.84 -3.26 -9.69
N TYR A 64 4.40 -3.82 -8.62
CA TYR A 64 4.79 -3.11 -7.40
C TYR A 64 5.52 -1.78 -7.66
N PRO A 65 6.66 -1.73 -8.40
CA PRO A 65 7.38 -0.47 -8.57
C PRO A 65 6.53 0.62 -9.26
N LEU A 66 5.72 0.21 -10.23
CA LEU A 66 4.88 1.11 -11.01
C LEU A 66 3.71 1.64 -10.17
N VAL A 67 3.05 0.76 -9.40
CA VAL A 67 1.95 1.13 -8.51
C VAL A 67 2.43 2.06 -7.40
N ILE A 68 3.57 1.78 -6.76
CA ILE A 68 4.14 2.66 -5.74
C ILE A 68 4.48 4.05 -6.30
N TRP A 69 5.09 4.09 -7.49
CA TRP A 69 5.38 5.36 -8.16
C TRP A 69 4.10 6.15 -8.47
N ALA A 70 3.08 5.49 -9.02
CA ALA A 70 1.79 6.11 -9.31
C ALA A 70 1.11 6.68 -8.07
N LEU A 71 1.05 5.91 -6.99
CA LEU A 71 0.46 6.34 -5.73
C LEU A 71 1.21 7.54 -5.14
N LYS A 72 2.55 7.57 -5.25
CA LYS A 72 3.37 8.71 -4.83
C LYS A 72 3.08 9.98 -5.63
N MET A 73 2.79 9.85 -6.92
CA MET A 73 2.54 10.98 -7.81
C MET A 73 1.10 11.49 -7.79
N HIS A 74 0.11 10.61 -7.58
CA HIS A 74 -1.29 10.92 -7.79
C HIS A 74 -2.15 10.97 -6.52
N VAL A 75 -1.66 10.42 -5.39
CA VAL A 75 -2.41 10.42 -4.13
C VAL A 75 -1.59 11.08 -3.04
N HIS A 76 -2.00 12.29 -2.65
CA HIS A 76 -1.33 13.09 -1.61
C HIS A 76 -1.96 12.95 -0.23
N GLU A 77 -3.09 12.26 -0.13
CA GLU A 77 -3.76 12.01 1.13
C GLU A 77 -2.93 11.10 2.04
N ARG A 78 -3.10 11.29 3.36
CA ARG A 78 -2.43 10.53 4.40
C ARG A 78 -3.46 9.76 5.22
N PHE A 79 -3.10 8.57 5.63
CA PHE A 79 -3.97 7.59 6.24
C PHE A 79 -3.38 7.04 7.54
N ASN A 80 -4.24 6.57 8.42
CA ASN A 80 -3.82 5.59 9.43
C ASN A 80 -4.05 4.19 8.85
N VAL A 81 -3.21 3.24 9.25
CA VAL A 81 -3.34 1.83 8.85
C VAL A 81 -3.30 1.01 10.14
N PRO A 82 -4.44 0.81 10.81
CA PRO A 82 -4.48 0.08 12.09
C PRO A 82 -3.90 -1.32 12.02
N GLN A 83 -4.13 -2.05 10.91
CA GLN A 83 -3.55 -3.38 10.65
C GLN A 83 -2.01 -3.39 10.68
N ALA A 84 -1.39 -2.25 10.37
CA ALA A 84 0.05 -2.08 10.30
C ALA A 84 0.64 -1.35 11.52
N GLY A 85 -0.20 -0.85 12.43
CA GLY A 85 0.23 0.10 13.48
C GLY A 85 0.79 1.42 12.92
N LEU A 86 0.52 1.76 11.66
CA LEU A 86 1.03 2.98 11.02
C LEU A 86 0.04 4.14 11.20
N THR A 87 0.57 5.33 11.47
CA THR A 87 -0.23 6.55 11.63
C THR A 87 0.26 7.63 10.70
N ASN A 88 -0.68 8.38 10.12
CA ASN A 88 -0.38 9.52 9.26
C ASN A 88 0.66 9.21 8.16
N VAL A 89 0.50 8.12 7.42
CA VAL A 89 1.39 7.70 6.33
C VAL A 89 0.77 7.99 4.96
N PRO A 90 1.56 8.31 3.93
CA PRO A 90 1.02 8.43 2.58
C PRO A 90 0.66 7.05 2.03
N LEU A 91 -0.27 7.01 1.06
CA LEU A 91 -0.82 5.75 0.53
C LEU A 91 0.25 4.79 -0.03
N HIS A 92 1.29 5.30 -0.68
CA HIS A 92 2.37 4.48 -1.22
C HIS A 92 3.21 3.78 -0.13
N VAL A 93 3.31 4.35 1.08
CA VAL A 93 3.95 3.70 2.23
C VAL A 93 3.06 2.57 2.75
N ALA A 94 1.75 2.82 2.85
CA ALA A 94 0.78 1.80 3.24
C ALA A 94 0.76 0.61 2.25
N PHE A 95 0.79 0.86 0.94
CA PHE A 95 0.90 -0.19 -0.07
C PHE A 95 2.25 -0.93 -0.04
N SER A 96 3.34 -0.26 0.33
CA SER A 96 4.64 -0.93 0.53
C SER A 96 4.64 -1.89 1.73
N TRP A 97 3.95 -1.51 2.81
CA TRP A 97 3.70 -2.42 3.93
C TRP A 97 2.86 -3.63 3.48
N ALA A 98 1.78 -3.41 2.73
CA ALA A 98 0.92 -4.48 2.24
C ALA A 98 1.67 -5.44 1.30
N TYR A 99 2.57 -4.93 0.45
CA TYR A 99 3.47 -5.75 -0.38
C TYR A 99 4.34 -6.68 0.47
N TYR A 100 5.01 -6.09 1.47
CA TYR A 100 5.92 -6.83 2.34
C TYR A 100 5.19 -7.95 3.10
N HIS A 101 4.06 -7.66 3.75
CA HIS A 101 3.34 -8.66 4.54
C HIS A 101 2.58 -9.69 3.68
N PHE A 102 1.75 -9.24 2.74
CA PHE A 102 0.86 -10.18 2.04
C PHE A 102 1.54 -10.95 0.90
N ILE A 103 2.60 -10.40 0.30
CA ILE A 103 3.23 -11.01 -0.88
C ILE A 103 4.58 -11.63 -0.52
N LEU A 104 5.41 -10.94 0.26
CA LEU A 104 6.73 -11.48 0.61
C LEU A 104 6.65 -12.47 1.79
N GLU A 105 5.96 -12.11 2.88
CA GLU A 105 5.79 -12.99 4.05
C GLU A 105 4.77 -14.11 3.77
N ASP A 106 3.52 -13.78 3.40
CA ASP A 106 2.45 -14.77 3.22
C ASP A 106 2.56 -15.58 1.92
N GLY A 107 3.17 -15.02 0.86
CA GLY A 107 3.41 -15.71 -0.42
C GLY A 107 4.61 -16.67 -0.45
N ALA A 108 5.35 -16.78 0.67
CA ALA A 108 6.58 -17.57 0.80
C ALA A 108 7.62 -17.31 -0.31
N ARG A 109 8.22 -16.11 -0.30
CA ARG A 109 9.56 -15.88 -0.89
C ARG A 109 10.59 -15.34 0.10
N LEU A 110 10.26 -15.27 1.39
CA LEU A 110 11.26 -14.92 2.40
C LEU A 110 11.87 -16.22 2.98
N PRO A 111 13.18 -16.48 2.77
CA PRO A 111 13.85 -17.50 3.57
C PRO A 111 13.75 -17.10 5.06
N GLN A 112 13.31 -18.02 5.90
CA GLN A 112 13.26 -17.85 7.36
C GLN A 112 14.61 -17.37 7.93
N PRO A 113 14.63 -16.93 9.20
CA PRO A 113 14.27 -15.60 9.69
C PRO A 113 15.45 -14.61 9.54
N PHE A 114 15.17 -13.39 9.09
CA PHE A 114 16.20 -12.35 8.93
C PHE A 114 16.73 -11.88 10.29
N THR A 115 17.89 -12.39 10.70
CA THR A 115 18.71 -11.70 11.69
C THR A 115 19.55 -10.59 11.07
N VAL A 116 19.69 -10.52 9.73
CA VAL A 116 20.27 -9.38 9.02
C VAL A 116 19.68 -9.37 7.61
N VAL A 117 18.92 -8.34 7.24
CA VAL A 117 18.53 -8.12 5.83
C VAL A 117 19.78 -7.64 5.09
N GLN A 118 20.45 -8.54 4.38
CA GLN A 118 21.43 -8.13 3.37
C GLN A 118 20.64 -7.69 2.14
N ILE A 119 20.63 -6.39 1.87
CA ILE A 119 20.04 -5.82 0.65
C ILE A 119 20.83 -6.35 -0.54
N ASP A 120 20.20 -7.12 -1.42
CA ASP A 120 20.79 -7.45 -2.72
C ASP A 120 20.78 -6.20 -3.61
N PRO A 121 21.95 -5.63 -3.98
CA PRO A 121 22.01 -4.44 -4.81
C PRO A 121 21.53 -4.68 -6.25
N GLN A 122 21.33 -5.93 -6.67
CA GLN A 122 20.79 -6.27 -8.00
C GLN A 122 19.26 -6.48 -7.99
N ASP A 123 18.64 -6.60 -6.82
CA ASP A 123 17.18 -6.63 -6.66
C ASP A 123 16.66 -5.23 -6.35
N TYR A 124 16.22 -4.53 -7.40
CA TYR A 124 15.72 -3.16 -7.30
C TYR A 124 14.55 -3.01 -6.32
N THR A 125 13.76 -4.06 -6.09
CA THR A 125 12.66 -4.06 -5.12
C THR A 125 13.20 -4.04 -3.69
N GLN A 126 14.22 -4.85 -3.39
CA GLN A 126 14.88 -4.84 -2.07
C GLN A 126 15.64 -3.55 -1.80
N VAL A 127 16.27 -2.97 -2.82
CA VAL A 127 16.93 -1.66 -2.73
C VAL A 127 15.91 -0.56 -2.40
N ALA A 128 14.76 -0.54 -3.09
CA ALA A 128 13.69 0.41 -2.83
C ALA A 128 13.10 0.26 -1.43
N LEU A 129 12.89 -0.98 -0.96
CA LEU A 129 12.43 -1.28 0.40
C LEU A 129 13.44 -0.81 1.45
N GLY A 130 14.73 -1.06 1.23
CA GLY A 130 15.82 -0.63 2.11
C GLY A 130 15.87 0.89 2.26
N TYR A 131 15.71 1.66 1.17
CA TYR A 131 15.61 3.12 1.22
C TYR A 131 14.35 3.61 1.95
N ALA A 132 13.20 2.96 1.72
CA ALA A 132 11.95 3.33 2.35
C ALA A 132 11.97 3.09 3.87
N LEU A 133 12.67 2.05 4.34
CA LEU A 133 12.78 1.68 5.76
C LEU A 133 13.90 2.43 6.51
N THR A 134 14.99 2.83 5.83
CA THR A 134 16.07 3.62 6.43
C THR A 134 15.74 5.11 6.54
N THR A 135 14.93 5.65 5.63
CA THR A 135 14.47 7.05 5.71
C THR A 135 13.51 7.33 6.88
N THR A 136 13.04 6.30 7.58
CA THR A 136 12.31 6.41 8.85
C THR A 136 13.19 6.27 10.10
N ALA A 137 14.46 5.84 9.97
CA ALA A 137 15.36 5.61 11.11
C ALA A 137 16.23 6.83 11.47
N GLU A 138 16.32 7.84 10.62
CA GLU A 138 17.09 9.05 10.92
C GLU A 138 16.20 10.20 11.40
N LYS A 139 15.96 10.20 12.72
CA LYS A 139 15.92 11.47 13.47
C LYS A 139 16.90 11.33 14.65
N PRO A 140 18.01 12.09 14.68
CA PRO A 140 18.92 12.09 15.82
C PRO A 140 18.26 12.78 17.03
N PRO A 141 18.68 12.45 18.26
CA PRO A 141 18.22 13.16 19.45
C PRO A 141 18.86 14.55 19.50
N GLN A 142 18.04 15.58 19.62
CA GLN A 142 18.36 16.84 20.31
C GLN A 142 17.12 17.32 21.06
#